data_AF-A0A353F3Y3-F1
#
_entry.id   AF-A0A353F3Y3-F1
#
_cell.length_a   1.000
_cell.length_b   1.000
_cell.length_c   1.000
_cell.angle_alpha   90.00
_cell.angle_beta   90.00
_cell.angle_gamma   90.00
#
_symmetry.space_group_name_H-M   'P 1'
#
loop_
_entity.id
_entity.type
_entity.pdbx_description
1 polymer ?
#
loop_
_entity_poly.entity_id
_entity_poly.type
_entity_poly.pdbx_seq_one_letter_code
_entity_poly.pdbx_strand_id
1 'polypeptide(L)'
;MKATLITALASAGLLATGLADPVKEDSAKKPTEAEKAKALVEHQDGSEKVSIDQDKQTANAQELLLEQTNQKVIELLTEVETLMAKTTDKLEDGDTSGDTIAMQTEIIEKIYEAAKEKSQ
;
A
#
# COMPACT_ATOMS: atom_id res chain seq x y z
N MET A 1 -29.20 18.38 -30.97
CA MET A 1 -28.07 17.59 -30.46
C MET A 1 -28.68 16.35 -29.79
N LYS A 2 -28.63 15.16 -30.39
CA LYS A 2 -27.58 14.12 -30.20
C LYS A 2 -27.12 14.06 -28.73
N ALA A 3 -27.15 12.97 -27.96
CA ALA A 3 -27.60 11.58 -28.11
C ALA A 3 -27.58 11.03 -26.65
N THR A 4 -28.67 10.44 -26.15
CA THR A 4 -28.86 8.99 -26.00
C THR A 4 -28.37 8.43 -24.66
N LEU A 5 -29.35 8.12 -23.82
CA LEU A 5 -29.32 7.14 -22.73
C LEU A 5 -29.54 5.73 -23.30
N ILE A 6 -29.26 4.73 -22.45
CA ILE A 6 -29.69 3.32 -22.46
C ILE A 6 -28.66 2.28 -22.92
N THR A 7 -27.97 1.74 -21.91
CA THR A 7 -27.79 0.32 -21.56
C THR A 7 -28.07 -0.76 -22.63
N ALA A 8 -27.12 -1.68 -22.84
CA ALA A 8 -27.45 -3.10 -23.06
C ALA A 8 -26.20 -4.00 -22.87
N LEU A 9 -26.32 -4.94 -21.94
CA LEU A 9 -25.63 -6.24 -22.01
C LEU A 9 -25.94 -6.87 -23.38
N ALA A 10 -24.92 -7.33 -24.10
CA ALA A 10 -25.10 -8.32 -25.16
C ALA A 10 -23.81 -9.14 -25.32
N SER A 11 -23.76 -10.26 -24.60
CA SER A 11 -23.07 -11.46 -25.07
C SER A 11 -23.64 -11.87 -26.43
N ALA A 12 -22.83 -11.84 -27.48
CA ALA A 12 -23.08 -12.62 -28.70
C ALA A 12 -21.78 -12.73 -29.50
N GLY A 13 -21.24 -13.94 -29.57
CA GLY A 13 -20.33 -14.27 -30.67
C GLY A 13 -21.12 -14.23 -31.99
N LEU A 14 -20.51 -13.66 -33.03
CA LEU A 14 -20.87 -13.98 -34.40
C LEU A 14 -19.70 -13.69 -35.37
N LEU A 15 -19.02 -14.80 -35.72
CA LEU A 15 -18.54 -15.21 -37.05
C LEU A 15 -17.74 -14.23 -37.94
N ALA A 16 -16.46 -14.61 -38.10
CA ALA A 16 -15.71 -14.79 -39.35
C ALA A 16 -15.97 -13.83 -40.53
N THR A 17 -14.94 -13.09 -40.95
CA THR A 17 -14.10 -13.39 -42.13
C THR A 17 -13.11 -12.25 -42.40
N GLY A 18 -11.85 -12.61 -42.65
CA GLY A 18 -10.94 -11.86 -43.52
C GLY A 18 -10.46 -10.48 -43.05
N LEU A 19 -9.37 -10.47 -42.29
CA LEU A 19 -8.11 -9.74 -42.51
C LEU A 19 -7.40 -9.69 -41.15
N ALA A 20 -6.47 -10.62 -40.99
CA ALA A 20 -5.67 -10.77 -39.80
C ALA A 20 -4.71 -9.57 -39.67
N ASP A 21 -4.98 -8.68 -38.73
CA ASP A 21 -3.91 -8.13 -37.91
C ASP A 21 -3.94 -8.88 -36.59
N PRO A 22 -3.03 -9.84 -36.33
CA PRO A 22 -2.88 -10.35 -34.99
C PRO A 22 -2.36 -9.18 -34.17
N VAL A 23 -3.21 -8.63 -33.29
CA VAL A 23 -2.72 -8.00 -32.08
C VAL A 23 -1.80 -9.05 -31.47
N LYS A 24 -0.50 -8.83 -31.60
CA LYS A 24 0.52 -9.63 -30.93
C LYS A 24 0.15 -9.53 -29.46
N GLU A 25 -0.48 -10.59 -28.94
CA GLU A 25 -0.44 -10.87 -27.51
C GLU A 25 1.02 -10.74 -27.14
N ASP A 26 1.34 -9.69 -26.39
CA ASP A 26 2.65 -9.48 -25.83
C ASP A 26 2.95 -10.76 -25.05
N SER A 27 3.76 -11.63 -25.66
CA SER A 27 3.95 -13.00 -25.22
C SER A 27 4.94 -12.99 -24.08
N ALA A 28 4.62 -12.26 -23.01
CA ALA A 28 5.34 -12.32 -21.76
C ALA A 28 5.25 -13.78 -21.28
N LYS A 29 6.40 -14.48 -21.35
CA LYS A 29 6.54 -15.84 -20.83
C LYS A 29 5.98 -15.88 -19.41
N LYS A 30 4.97 -16.71 -19.16
CA LYS A 30 4.43 -16.89 -17.81
C LYS A 30 5.56 -17.33 -16.86
N PRO A 31 5.64 -16.77 -15.65
CA PRO A 31 6.63 -17.20 -14.67
C PRO A 31 6.47 -18.70 -14.37
N THR A 32 7.61 -19.38 -14.33
CA THR A 32 7.74 -20.74 -13.80
C THR A 32 7.48 -20.76 -12.30
N GLU A 33 7.17 -21.93 -11.75
CA GLU A 33 6.96 -22.09 -10.30
C GLU A 33 8.22 -21.74 -9.49
N ALA A 34 9.42 -22.02 -10.04
CA ALA A 34 10.68 -21.62 -9.41
C ALA A 34 10.85 -20.09 -9.37
N GLU A 35 10.45 -19.38 -10.44
CA GLU A 35 10.49 -17.92 -10.50
C GLU A 35 9.47 -17.30 -9.52
N LYS A 36 8.27 -17.87 -9.38
CA LYS A 36 7.29 -17.43 -8.38
C LYS A 36 7.77 -17.66 -6.96
N ALA A 37 8.33 -18.84 -6.67
CA ALA A 37 8.86 -19.16 -5.34
C ALA A 37 10.01 -18.19 -4.96
N LYS A 38 10.90 -17.89 -5.91
CA LYS A 38 11.95 -16.89 -5.71
C LYS A 38 11.38 -15.50 -5.44
N ALA A 39 10.37 -15.08 -6.19
CA ALA A 39 9.73 -13.77 -6.00
C ALA A 39 9.05 -13.64 -4.63
N LEU A 40 8.48 -14.72 -4.09
CA LEU A 40 7.89 -14.73 -2.74
C LEU A 40 8.95 -14.56 -1.66
N VAL A 41 10.11 -15.21 -1.79
CA VAL A 41 11.24 -15.02 -0.86
C VAL A 41 11.77 -13.58 -0.94
N GLU A 42 11.99 -13.07 -2.16
CA GLU A 42 12.46 -11.68 -2.35
C GLU A 42 11.47 -10.64 -1.82
N HIS A 43 10.16 -10.91 -1.93
CA HIS A 43 9.12 -10.06 -1.35
C HIS A 43 9.14 -10.09 0.17
N GLN A 44 9.26 -11.27 0.79
CA GLN A 44 9.38 -11.42 2.23
C GLN A 44 10.62 -10.69 2.76
N ASP A 45 11.79 -10.91 2.17
CA ASP A 45 13.04 -10.24 2.54
C ASP A 45 12.91 -8.71 2.42
N GLY A 46 12.24 -8.25 1.36
CA GLY A 46 11.94 -6.84 1.15
C GLY A 46 11.01 -6.27 2.23
N SER A 47 9.97 -7.02 2.58
CA SER A 47 8.99 -6.61 3.60
C SER A 47 9.62 -6.54 5.00
N GLU A 48 10.44 -7.52 5.37
CA GLU A 48 11.20 -7.53 6.63
C GLU A 48 12.19 -6.34 6.70
N LYS A 49 12.85 -6.01 5.59
CA LYS A 49 13.70 -4.81 5.57
C LYS A 49 12.90 -3.53 5.85
N VAL A 50 11.68 -3.42 5.31
CA VAL A 50 10.81 -2.27 5.56
C VAL A 50 10.30 -2.28 7.00
N SER A 51 9.99 -3.45 7.59
CA SER A 51 9.58 -3.54 9.00
C SER A 51 10.69 -3.03 9.94
N ILE A 52 11.95 -3.39 9.68
CA ILE A 52 13.11 -2.89 10.43
C ILE A 52 13.23 -1.36 10.32
N ASP A 53 13.01 -0.81 9.14
CA ASP A 53 13.06 0.64 8.94
C ASP A 53 11.86 1.34 9.65
N GLN A 54 10.68 0.70 9.68
CA GLN A 54 9.49 1.16 10.42
C GLN A 54 9.71 1.13 11.94
N ASP A 55 10.34 0.09 12.48
CA ASP A 55 10.68 -0.01 13.91
C ASP A 55 11.62 1.13 14.34
N LYS A 56 12.64 1.44 13.54
CA LYS A 56 13.50 2.62 13.78
C LYS A 56 12.72 3.93 13.79
N GLN A 57 11.75 4.10 12.88
CA GLN A 57 10.90 5.31 12.89
C GLN A 57 9.98 5.34 14.11
N THR A 58 9.55 4.18 14.61
CA THR A 58 8.77 4.08 15.85
C THR A 58 9.59 4.57 17.04
N ALA A 59 10.85 4.17 17.15
CA ALA A 59 11.76 4.68 18.17
C ALA A 59 11.93 6.21 18.10
N ASN A 60 12.06 6.78 16.89
CA ASN A 60 12.10 8.24 16.71
C ASN A 60 10.79 8.91 17.15
N ALA A 61 9.63 8.32 16.84
CA ALA A 61 8.33 8.85 17.24
C ALA A 61 8.15 8.81 18.77
N GLN A 62 8.63 7.75 19.43
CA GLN A 62 8.65 7.65 20.90
C GLN A 62 9.53 8.73 21.54
N GLU A 63 10.72 8.99 20.99
CA GLU A 63 11.58 10.07 21.46
C GLU A 63 10.88 11.43 21.33
N LEU A 64 10.27 11.70 20.16
CA LEU A 64 9.50 12.93 19.95
C LEU A 64 8.35 13.08 20.94
N LEU A 65 7.63 11.97 21.23
CA LEU A 65 6.51 11.93 22.17
C LEU A 65 6.95 12.29 23.59
N LEU A 66 8.08 11.75 24.06
CA LEU A 66 8.63 12.02 25.40
C LEU A 66 8.96 13.50 25.62
N GLU A 67 9.29 14.23 24.56
CA GLU A 67 9.60 15.66 24.61
C GLU A 67 8.35 16.57 24.57
N GLN A 68 7.18 16.04 24.25
CA GLN A 68 5.98 16.87 24.08
C GLN A 68 5.31 17.23 25.40
N THR A 69 4.80 18.46 25.46
CA THR A 69 3.93 18.96 26.53
C THR A 69 2.55 19.40 26.02
N ASN A 70 2.40 19.58 24.70
CA ASN A 70 1.12 19.85 24.08
C ASN A 70 0.29 18.55 24.06
N GLN A 71 -0.81 18.53 24.81
CA GLN A 71 -1.68 17.36 24.96
C GLN A 71 -2.21 16.83 23.62
N LYS A 72 -2.51 17.72 22.67
CA LYS A 72 -3.03 17.29 21.37
C LYS A 72 -1.96 16.62 20.51
N VAL A 73 -0.73 17.13 20.57
CA VAL A 73 0.43 16.51 19.89
C VAL A 73 0.76 15.15 20.54
N ILE A 74 0.65 15.03 21.87
CA ILE A 74 0.82 13.77 22.60
C ILE A 74 -0.18 12.71 22.12
N GLU A 75 -1.47 13.07 22.02
CA GLU A 75 -2.51 12.16 21.51
C GLU A 75 -2.19 11.66 20.10
N LEU A 76 -1.85 12.57 19.19
CA LEU A 76 -1.54 12.24 17.80
C LEU A 76 -0.31 11.33 17.69
N LEU A 77 0.77 11.62 18.44
CA LEU A 77 1.98 10.79 18.42
C LEU A 77 1.78 9.42 19.10
N THR A 78 0.88 9.31 20.09
CA THR A 78 0.51 8.02 20.70
C THR A 78 -0.27 7.15 19.71
N GLU A 79 -1.16 7.74 18.92
CA GLU A 79 -1.86 7.04 17.85
C GLU A 79 -0.90 6.60 16.74
N VAL A 80 0.06 7.46 16.38
CA VAL A 80 1.15 7.11 15.45
C VAL A 80 1.91 5.90 15.94
N GLU A 81 2.38 5.88 17.19
CA GLU A 81 3.11 4.73 17.76
C GLU A 81 2.29 3.44 17.67
N THR A 82 1.00 3.50 18.02
CA THR A 82 0.09 2.35 17.95
C THR A 82 -0.06 1.81 16.52
N LEU A 83 -0.19 2.70 15.54
CA LEU A 83 -0.31 2.31 14.13
C LEU A 83 1.02 1.79 13.58
N MET A 84 2.14 2.39 13.97
CA MET A 84 3.47 1.94 13.56
C MET A 84 3.76 0.52 14.05
N ALA A 85 3.45 0.20 15.32
CA ALA A 85 3.59 -1.15 15.86
C ALA A 85 2.79 -2.19 15.04
N LYS A 86 1.51 -1.91 14.77
CA LYS A 86 0.67 -2.79 13.94
C LYS A 86 1.18 -2.94 12.51
N THR A 87 1.76 -1.87 11.96
CA THR A 87 2.32 -1.88 10.62
C THR A 87 3.61 -2.70 10.56
N THR A 88 4.47 -2.60 11.59
CA THR A 88 5.66 -3.45 11.73
C THR A 88 5.28 -4.92 11.76
N ASP A 89 4.33 -5.33 12.61
CA ASP A 89 3.87 -6.72 12.70
C ASP A 89 3.41 -7.25 11.33
N LYS A 90 2.65 -6.45 10.59
CA LYS A 90 2.18 -6.83 9.24
C LYS A 90 3.30 -6.94 8.22
N LEU A 91 4.26 -6.03 8.26
CA LEU A 91 5.42 -6.07 7.37
C LEU A 91 6.33 -7.27 7.67
N GLU A 92 6.48 -7.66 8.95
CA GLU A 92 7.18 -8.89 9.34
C GLU A 92 6.48 -10.14 8.78
N ASP A 93 5.15 -10.14 8.73
CA ASP A 93 4.34 -11.20 8.10
C ASP A 93 4.35 -11.18 6.56
N GLY A 94 5.06 -10.22 5.93
CA GLY A 94 5.04 -10.03 4.48
C GLY A 94 3.73 -9.43 3.95
N ASP A 95 2.82 -8.97 4.81
CA ASP A 95 1.56 -8.38 4.41
C ASP A 95 1.74 -6.93 3.94
N THR A 96 1.94 -6.77 2.63
CA THR A 96 1.96 -5.46 1.96
C THR A 96 0.64 -5.16 1.25
N SER A 97 -0.49 -5.65 1.78
CA SER A 97 -1.82 -5.42 1.20
C SER A 97 -2.27 -3.96 1.32
N GLY A 98 -3.43 -3.66 0.71
CA GLY A 98 -4.03 -2.33 0.78
C GLY A 98 -4.28 -1.85 2.21
N ASP A 99 -4.57 -2.75 3.13
CA ASP A 99 -4.79 -2.40 4.55
C ASP A 99 -3.49 -1.91 5.21
N THR A 100 -2.36 -2.58 4.95
CA THR A 100 -1.03 -2.14 5.43
C THR A 100 -0.67 -0.77 4.87
N ILE A 101 -0.92 -0.54 3.57
CA ILE A 101 -0.67 0.75 2.93
C ILE A 101 -1.57 1.86 3.48
N ALA A 102 -2.84 1.55 3.77
CA ALA A 102 -3.76 2.50 4.40
C ALA A 102 -3.29 2.91 5.80
N MET A 103 -2.79 1.96 6.61
CA MET A 103 -2.21 2.29 7.91
C MET A 103 -0.95 3.15 7.79
N GLN A 104 -0.06 2.87 6.84
CA GLN A 104 1.10 3.73 6.57
C GLN A 104 0.68 5.15 6.17
N THR A 105 -0.39 5.27 5.37
CA THR A 105 -0.95 6.57 5.00
C THR A 105 -1.48 7.31 6.22
N GLU A 106 -2.26 6.63 7.06
CA GLU A 106 -2.80 7.21 8.30
C GLU A 106 -1.69 7.64 9.28
N ILE A 107 -0.60 6.87 9.39
CA ILE A 107 0.60 7.25 10.15
C ILE A 107 1.14 8.60 9.67
N ILE A 108 1.31 8.77 8.35
CA ILE A 108 1.84 10.00 7.75
C ILE A 108 0.90 11.17 8.01
N GLU A 109 -0.41 10.97 7.85
CA GLU A 109 -1.42 12.00 8.07
C GLU A 109 -1.41 12.48 9.54
N LYS A 110 -1.35 11.56 10.50
CA LYS A 110 -1.29 11.92 11.93
C LYS A 110 0.01 12.61 12.31
N ILE A 111 1.14 12.21 11.75
CA ILE A 111 2.42 12.94 11.93
C ILE A 111 2.29 14.36 11.38
N TYR A 112 1.68 14.52 10.20
CA TYR A 112 1.44 15.84 9.61
C TYR A 112 0.53 16.70 10.49
N GLU A 113 -0.56 16.14 11.02
CA GLU A 113 -1.44 16.84 11.96
C GLU A 113 -0.70 17.23 13.24
N ALA A 114 0.13 16.34 13.80
CA ALA A 114 0.93 16.61 14.98
C ALA A 114 1.93 17.75 14.74
N ALA A 115 2.58 17.76 13.58
CA ALA A 115 3.50 18.83 13.18
C ALA A 115 2.78 20.18 13.03
N LYS A 116 1.58 20.17 12.43
CA LYS A 116 0.74 21.37 12.29
C LYS A 116 0.32 21.90 13.66
N GLU A 117 -0.15 21.04 14.55
CA GLU A 117 -0.56 21.41 15.90
C GLU A 117 0.61 21.98 16.72
N LYS A 118 1.80 21.36 16.63
CA LYS A 118 3.01 21.85 17.30
C LYS A 118 3.46 23.24 16.82
N SER A 119 3.08 23.64 15.61
CA SER A 119 3.43 24.93 15.02
C SER A 119 2.49 26.09 15.40
N GLN A 120 1.40 25.81 16.11
CA GLN A 120 0.43 26.80 16.60
C GLN A 120 0.77 27.26 18.02
#